data_AF-A0A388TBI7-F1
#
_entry.id   AF-A0A388TBI7-F1
#
_cell.length_a   1.000
_cell.length_b   1.000
_cell.length_c   1.000
_cell.angle_alpha   90.00
_cell.angle_beta   90.00
_cell.angle_gamma   90.00
#
_symmetry.space_group_name_H-M   'P 1'
#
loop_
_entity.id
_entity.type
_entity.pdbx_description
1 polymer ?
#
loop_
_entity_poly.entity_id
_entity_poly.type
_entity_poly.pdbx_seq_one_letter_code
_entity_poly.pdbx_strand_id
1 'polypeptide(L)'
;MKKIKKAPILGHIAYSVKGSYGINVLEPKYLAYRFNIFKNVTLKSFQAQTDQNFNIVLLHSAQLPQEYKDKFSKLEQENIFLHNNYVDDSQRSKDEVAAFVKYADDIAIDFTIDNDDAVPVDFIAKLKPYLQEAYLSHVLSIPKVSTIQRVKWDVFLKQDNYEIVNSIGLALVTSRKNYKSIYTAGFHSQVHTKYPVVLLLGSGGIRTINGRNAENELDFLPCLKCSGAQLRKNLKDSGYAEFDFSCLAVCPERQWLNFLIKGIKFIWRRIFSRNNRQIFYRTVK
;
A
#
# COMPACT_ATOMS: atom_id res chain seq x y z
N MET A 1 19.25 16.79 17.43
CA MET A 1 18.18 15.95 16.84
C MET A 1 17.28 16.82 15.98
N LYS A 2 16.98 16.42 14.74
CA LYS A 2 16.06 17.14 13.85
C LYS A 2 14.66 17.14 14.49
N LYS A 3 14.03 18.30 14.65
CA LYS A 3 12.68 18.40 15.24
C LYS A 3 11.69 17.86 14.21
N ILE A 4 11.20 16.63 14.42
CA ILE A 4 10.22 15.99 13.53
C ILE A 4 8.92 16.79 13.56
N LYS A 5 8.47 17.26 12.38
CA LYS A 5 7.15 17.90 12.25
C LYS A 5 6.09 16.80 12.35
N LYS A 6 5.45 16.68 13.51
CA LYS A 6 4.41 15.67 13.72
C LYS A 6 3.12 16.02 12.95
N ALA A 7 2.39 15.02 12.46
CA ALA A 7 1.12 15.17 11.73
C ALA A 7 0.06 14.19 12.27
N PRO A 8 -1.25 14.51 12.13
CA PRO A 8 -2.35 13.66 12.59
C PRO A 8 -2.65 12.46 11.69
N ILE A 9 -2.05 12.43 10.51
CA ILE A 9 -2.14 11.31 9.57
C ILE A 9 -0.73 10.74 9.42
N LEU A 10 -0.59 9.44 9.69
CA LEU A 10 0.66 8.72 9.71
C LEU A 10 0.57 7.49 8.81
N GLY A 11 1.47 7.42 7.84
CA GLY A 11 1.67 6.26 6.97
C GLY A 11 2.83 5.39 7.41
N HIS A 12 2.70 4.09 7.17
CA HIS A 12 3.75 3.10 7.39
C HIS A 12 4.08 2.39 6.09
N ILE A 13 5.37 2.22 5.85
CA ILE A 13 5.89 1.45 4.73
C ILE A 13 7.01 0.55 5.25
N ALA A 14 6.82 -0.76 5.17
CA ALA A 14 7.77 -1.73 5.69
C ALA A 14 8.75 -2.23 4.62
N TYR A 15 10.04 -2.16 4.94
CA TYR A 15 11.13 -2.85 4.24
C TYR A 15 11.57 -4.04 5.11
N SER A 16 10.82 -5.14 5.03
CA SER A 16 11.07 -6.34 5.83
C SER A 16 12.38 -7.05 5.42
N VAL A 17 13.08 -7.60 6.42
CA VAL A 17 14.23 -8.51 6.27
C VAL A 17 13.83 -9.96 6.02
N LYS A 18 12.58 -10.33 6.30
CA LYS A 18 12.09 -11.68 6.04
C LYS A 18 11.55 -11.73 4.62
N GLY A 19 12.40 -12.16 3.68
CA GLY A 19 11.92 -12.61 2.39
C GLY A 19 10.96 -13.78 2.59
N SER A 20 9.69 -13.58 2.28
CA SER A 20 8.84 -14.72 1.96
C SER A 20 9.44 -15.42 0.74
N TYR A 21 9.36 -16.75 0.70
CA TYR A 21 9.74 -17.56 -0.48
C TYR A 21 11.25 -17.67 -0.78
N GLY A 22 12.12 -17.56 0.24
CA GLY A 22 13.55 -17.90 0.10
C GLY A 22 14.40 -16.86 -0.64
N ILE A 23 13.87 -15.66 -0.86
CA ILE A 23 14.61 -14.54 -1.45
C ILE A 23 15.43 -13.86 -0.36
N ASN A 24 16.73 -13.68 -0.60
CA ASN A 24 17.56 -12.82 0.24
C ASN A 24 17.27 -11.35 -0.08
N VAL A 25 16.42 -10.73 0.73
CA VAL A 25 15.96 -9.34 0.55
C VAL A 25 17.04 -8.28 0.80
N LEU A 26 18.22 -8.68 1.29
CA LEU A 26 19.38 -7.81 1.44
C LEU A 26 20.35 -7.90 0.26
N GLU A 27 20.07 -8.74 -0.76
CA GLU A 27 20.91 -8.81 -1.95
C GLU A 27 20.89 -7.49 -2.73
N PRO A 28 22.05 -6.99 -3.21
CA PRO A 28 22.15 -5.71 -3.89
C PRO A 28 21.18 -5.55 -5.07
N LYS A 29 20.95 -6.61 -5.86
CA LYS A 29 20.02 -6.58 -7.00
C LYS A 29 18.58 -6.39 -6.56
N TYR A 30 18.16 -7.08 -5.50
CA TYR A 30 16.80 -6.97 -4.97
C TYR A 30 16.56 -5.59 -4.35
N LEU A 31 17.50 -5.10 -3.54
CA LEU A 31 17.43 -3.77 -2.94
C LEU A 31 17.41 -2.66 -3.99
N ALA A 32 18.26 -2.74 -5.03
CA ALA A 32 18.30 -1.76 -6.11
C ALA A 32 16.94 -1.67 -6.81
N TYR A 33 16.36 -2.83 -7.10
CA TYR A 33 15.05 -2.96 -7.71
C TYR A 33 13.93 -2.37 -6.83
N ARG A 34 13.82 -2.80 -5.56
CA ARG A 34 12.77 -2.30 -4.64
C ARG A 34 12.92 -0.82 -4.36
N PHE A 35 14.14 -0.33 -4.18
CA PHE A 35 14.41 1.10 -4.03
C PHE A 35 13.95 1.89 -5.27
N ASN A 36 14.23 1.38 -6.47
CA ASN A 36 13.82 2.04 -7.70
C ASN A 36 12.30 2.09 -7.87
N ILE A 37 11.58 1.02 -7.53
CA ILE A 37 10.11 1.04 -7.57
C ILE A 37 9.54 2.02 -6.55
N PHE A 38 9.98 1.93 -5.30
CA PHE A 38 9.52 2.85 -4.26
C PHE A 38 9.71 4.31 -4.66
N LYS A 39 10.89 4.67 -5.16
CA LYS A 39 11.22 6.03 -5.55
C LYS A 39 10.32 6.54 -6.68
N ASN A 40 9.99 5.70 -7.67
CA ASN A 40 9.28 6.11 -8.87
C ASN A 40 7.75 5.87 -8.83
N VAL A 41 7.26 5.07 -7.89
CA VAL A 41 5.84 4.74 -7.75
C VAL A 41 5.32 5.24 -6.41
N THR A 42 5.69 4.60 -5.31
CA THR A 42 5.11 4.89 -3.99
C THR A 42 5.44 6.30 -3.51
N LEU A 43 6.72 6.69 -3.53
CA LEU A 43 7.14 8.03 -3.11
C LEU A 43 6.51 9.11 -3.99
N LYS A 44 6.43 8.89 -5.30
CA LYS A 44 5.79 9.82 -6.24
C LYS A 44 4.31 10.04 -5.91
N SER A 45 3.60 8.99 -5.48
CA SER A 45 2.21 9.11 -5.04
C SER A 45 2.03 10.04 -3.84
N PHE A 46 3.00 10.07 -2.94
CA PHE A 46 2.98 10.94 -1.76
C PHE A 46 3.48 12.35 -2.04
N GLN A 47 4.51 12.49 -2.90
CA GLN A 47 4.96 13.80 -3.39
C GLN A 47 3.85 14.55 -4.11
N ALA A 48 2.97 13.83 -4.81
CA ALA A 48 1.87 14.44 -5.56
C ALA A 48 0.68 14.86 -4.69
N GLN A 49 0.60 14.48 -3.41
CA GLN A 49 -0.60 14.70 -2.60
C GLN A 49 -1.03 16.19 -2.57
N THR A 50 -2.31 16.45 -2.78
CA THR A 50 -2.88 17.80 -2.69
C THR A 50 -2.84 18.35 -1.26
N ASP A 51 -2.71 17.46 -0.27
CA ASP A 51 -2.59 17.79 1.14
C ASP A 51 -1.29 17.22 1.71
N GLN A 52 -0.43 18.11 2.20
CA GLN A 52 0.90 17.78 2.72
C GLN A 52 0.93 17.67 4.26
N ASN A 53 -0.22 17.62 4.94
CA ASN A 53 -0.31 17.51 6.40
C ASN A 53 -0.32 16.04 6.87
N PHE A 54 0.71 15.29 6.51
CA PHE A 54 0.90 13.90 6.88
C PHE A 54 2.39 13.59 7.10
N ASN A 55 2.65 12.43 7.70
CA ASN A 55 3.99 11.84 7.75
C ASN A 55 3.96 10.40 7.25
N ILE A 56 5.10 9.91 6.79
CA ILE A 56 5.34 8.52 6.45
C ILE A 56 6.60 8.08 7.18
N VAL A 57 6.49 6.96 7.88
CA VAL A 57 7.63 6.29 8.50
C VAL A 57 8.00 5.08 7.66
N LEU A 58 9.23 5.10 7.14
CA LEU A 58 9.84 3.97 6.48
C LEU A 58 10.47 3.07 7.54
N LEU A 59 9.94 1.86 7.70
CA LEU A 59 10.43 0.87 8.64
C LEU A 59 11.46 -0.01 7.94
N HIS A 60 12.74 0.27 8.17
CA HIS A 60 13.85 -0.45 7.60
C HIS A 60 14.41 -1.48 8.57
N SER A 61 15.01 -2.56 8.05
CA SER A 61 15.87 -3.38 8.88
C SER A 61 17.11 -2.62 9.34
N ALA A 62 17.51 -2.81 10.60
CA ALA A 62 18.82 -2.36 11.11
C ALA A 62 20.00 -2.92 10.29
N GLN A 63 19.81 -4.09 9.65
CA GLN A 63 20.79 -4.76 8.80
C GLN A 63 20.86 -4.21 7.37
N LEU A 64 20.09 -3.17 7.03
CA LEU A 64 20.15 -2.55 5.70
C LEU A 64 21.59 -2.09 5.40
N PRO A 65 22.16 -2.41 4.21
CA PRO A 65 23.51 -1.97 3.86
C PRO A 65 23.65 -0.44 3.90
N GLN A 66 24.82 0.04 4.32
CA GLN A 66 25.05 1.48 4.52
C GLN A 66 24.78 2.31 3.26
N GLU A 67 25.14 1.79 2.08
CA GLU A 67 24.85 2.45 0.79
C GLU A 67 23.35 2.77 0.61
N TYR A 68 22.46 1.88 1.06
CA TYR A 68 21.02 2.13 0.99
C TYR A 68 20.53 3.03 2.13
N LYS A 69 21.14 2.95 3.31
CA LYS A 69 20.87 3.89 4.41
C LYS A 69 21.14 5.33 3.96
N ASP A 70 22.25 5.56 3.26
CA ASP A 70 22.63 6.86 2.72
C ASP A 70 21.63 7.34 1.66
N LYS A 71 21.22 6.45 0.74
CA LYS A 71 20.18 6.74 -0.27
C LYS A 71 18.84 7.14 0.37
N PHE A 72 18.38 6.40 1.39
CA PHE A 72 17.13 6.72 2.09
C PHE A 72 17.24 8.00 2.94
N SER A 73 18.41 8.25 3.54
CA SER A 73 18.67 9.51 4.26
C SER A 73 18.55 10.71 3.33
N LYS A 74 19.09 10.60 2.10
CA LYS A 74 18.92 11.64 1.08
C LYS A 74 17.44 11.86 0.73
N LEU A 75 16.65 10.80 0.56
CA LEU A 75 15.21 10.94 0.29
C LEU A 75 14.46 11.63 1.46
N GLU A 76 14.79 11.33 2.71
CA GLU A 76 14.22 12.02 3.89
C GLU A 76 14.63 13.51 3.97
N GLN A 77 15.83 13.86 3.52
CA GLN A 77 16.24 15.27 3.43
C GLN A 77 15.45 16.03 2.36
N GLU A 78 15.15 15.37 1.24
CA GLU A 78 14.38 15.93 0.12
C GLU A 78 12.86 15.98 0.37
N ASN A 79 12.34 15.20 1.34
CA ASN A 79 10.90 15.04 1.57
C ASN A 79 10.56 15.20 3.06
N ILE A 80 10.00 16.36 3.44
CA ILE A 80 9.73 16.71 4.84
C ILE A 80 8.73 15.80 5.57
N PHE A 81 7.88 15.09 4.82
CA PHE A 81 6.90 14.14 5.36
C PHE A 81 7.50 12.75 5.58
N LEU A 82 8.70 12.46 5.06
CA LEU A 82 9.29 11.12 5.05
C LEU A 82 10.31 10.99 6.18
N HIS A 83 10.22 9.94 6.99
CA HIS A 83 11.12 9.69 8.11
C HIS A 83 11.62 8.24 8.08
N ASN A 84 12.92 8.03 8.21
CA ASN A 84 13.48 6.69 8.28
C ASN A 84 13.53 6.20 9.73
N ASN A 85 13.05 4.97 9.98
CA ASN A 85 13.23 4.27 11.24
C ASN A 85 13.88 2.90 10.98
N TYR A 86 15.01 2.64 11.63
CA TYR A 86 15.77 1.39 11.48
C TYR A 86 15.56 0.52 12.69
N VAL A 87 14.99 -0.67 12.49
CA VAL A 87 14.57 -1.57 13.55
C VAL A 87 15.14 -2.97 13.36
N ASP A 88 15.48 -3.65 14.45
CA ASP A 88 15.98 -5.03 14.40
C ASP A 88 14.90 -6.00 13.95
N ASP A 89 13.65 -5.78 14.38
CA ASP A 89 12.47 -6.52 13.96
C ASP A 89 11.34 -5.55 13.60
N SER A 90 10.97 -5.54 12.31
CA SER A 90 9.83 -4.78 11.80
C SER A 90 8.52 -5.00 12.56
N GLN A 91 8.31 -6.20 13.16
CA GLN A 91 7.09 -6.49 13.94
C GLN A 91 7.06 -5.81 15.31
N ARG A 92 8.22 -5.44 15.88
CA ARG A 92 8.36 -4.80 17.20
C ARG A 92 8.28 -3.27 17.16
N SER A 93 8.24 -2.67 15.97
CA SER A 93 8.26 -1.20 15.78
C SER A 93 7.00 -0.44 16.23
N LYS A 94 5.96 -1.12 16.72
CA LYS A 94 4.63 -0.52 16.96
C LYS A 94 4.65 0.63 17.98
N ASP A 95 5.48 0.53 19.01
CA ASP A 95 5.60 1.56 20.05
C ASP A 95 6.53 2.70 19.62
N GLU A 96 7.54 2.40 18.80
CA GLU A 96 8.48 3.40 18.29
C GLU A 96 7.81 4.36 17.32
N VAL A 97 6.84 3.87 16.53
CA VAL A 97 6.18 4.72 15.53
C VAL A 97 5.18 5.70 16.16
N ALA A 98 4.61 5.37 17.33
CA ALA A 98 3.73 6.29 18.06
C ALA A 98 4.41 7.65 18.37
N ALA A 99 5.74 7.69 18.44
CA ALA A 99 6.51 8.92 18.63
C ALA A 99 6.34 9.93 17.47
N PHE A 100 6.04 9.47 16.26
CA PHE A 100 5.89 10.29 15.04
C PHE A 100 4.47 10.88 14.88
N VAL A 101 3.52 10.39 15.68
CA VAL A 101 2.11 10.81 15.63
C VAL A 101 1.93 12.15 16.33
N LYS A 102 1.30 13.12 15.65
CA LYS A 102 0.58 14.22 16.31
C LYS A 102 -0.85 13.77 16.47
N TYR A 103 -1.53 14.22 17.51
CA TYR A 103 -2.97 14.01 17.60
C TYR A 103 -3.67 15.34 17.32
N ALA A 104 -4.73 15.30 16.51
CA ALA A 104 -5.68 16.39 16.33
C ALA A 104 -6.90 16.05 17.18
N ASP A 105 -7.16 16.85 18.23
CA ASP A 105 -8.23 16.58 19.20
C ASP A 105 -8.19 15.16 19.76
N ASP A 106 -6.98 14.69 20.09
CA ASP A 106 -6.68 13.34 20.54
C ASP A 106 -6.95 12.20 19.55
N ILE A 107 -7.29 12.53 18.30
CA ILE A 107 -7.48 11.60 17.19
C ILE A 107 -6.29 11.61 16.24
N ALA A 108 -5.97 10.45 15.68
CA ALA A 108 -5.03 10.29 14.58
C ALA A 108 -5.55 9.24 13.59
N ILE A 109 -5.00 9.24 12.37
CA ILE A 109 -5.24 8.20 11.37
C ILE A 109 -3.91 7.53 11.07
N ASP A 110 -3.91 6.21 11.17
CA ASP A 110 -2.76 5.33 10.94
C ASP A 110 -3.02 4.49 9.69
N PHE A 111 -2.18 4.60 8.66
CA PHE A 111 -2.38 3.85 7.41
C PHE A 111 -1.15 3.07 6.97
N THR A 112 -1.34 2.00 6.20
CA THR A 112 -0.26 1.21 5.62
C THR A 112 -0.36 1.20 4.11
N ILE A 113 0.79 1.06 3.46
CA ILE A 113 0.90 0.75 2.03
C ILE A 113 2.18 -0.05 1.79
N ASP A 114 2.17 -0.92 0.78
CA ASP A 114 3.36 -1.59 0.31
C ASP A 114 4.29 -0.61 -0.42
N ASN A 115 5.60 -0.85 -0.39
CA ASN A 115 6.61 0.05 -0.98
C ASN A 115 6.68 0.02 -2.51
N ASP A 116 5.73 -0.63 -3.16
CA ASP A 116 5.56 -0.67 -4.60
C ASP A 116 4.14 -0.30 -5.08
N ASP A 117 3.25 0.05 -4.17
CA ASP A 117 1.90 0.49 -4.50
C ASP A 117 1.79 2.02 -4.43
N ALA A 118 0.67 2.54 -4.92
CA ALA A 118 0.41 3.97 -4.91
C ALA A 118 -1.04 4.32 -4.57
N VAL A 119 -1.21 5.49 -3.93
CA VAL A 119 -2.50 6.08 -3.55
C VAL A 119 -2.85 7.23 -4.47
N PRO A 120 -4.16 7.58 -4.61
CA PRO A 120 -4.57 8.71 -5.45
C PRO A 120 -4.09 10.03 -4.86
N VAL A 121 -3.97 11.04 -5.73
CA VAL A 121 -3.44 12.39 -5.41
C VAL A 121 -4.19 13.12 -4.29
N ASP A 122 -5.45 12.73 -4.04
CA ASP A 122 -6.33 13.31 -3.03
C ASP A 122 -6.51 12.42 -1.79
N PHE A 123 -5.71 11.35 -1.66
CA PHE A 123 -5.83 10.37 -0.57
C PHE A 123 -5.76 11.01 0.82
N ILE A 124 -4.75 11.84 1.08
CA ILE A 124 -4.60 12.48 2.40
C ILE A 124 -5.75 13.44 2.68
N ALA A 125 -6.19 14.20 1.68
CA ALA A 125 -7.34 15.09 1.79
C ALA A 125 -8.63 14.31 2.13
N LYS A 126 -8.79 13.11 1.58
CA LYS A 126 -9.92 12.21 1.88
C LYS A 126 -9.89 11.61 3.28
N LEU A 127 -8.72 11.47 3.90
CA LEU A 127 -8.63 10.98 5.27
C LEU A 127 -9.06 12.04 6.30
N LYS A 128 -8.80 13.33 6.03
CA LYS A 128 -9.02 14.42 6.99
C LYS A 128 -10.41 14.51 7.62
N PRO A 129 -11.53 14.35 6.87
CA PRO A 129 -12.87 14.39 7.47
C PRO A 129 -13.11 13.34 8.56
N TYR A 130 -12.29 12.30 8.63
CA TYR A 130 -12.41 11.21 9.59
C TYR A 130 -11.54 11.41 10.85
N LEU A 131 -10.82 12.53 10.97
CA LEU A 131 -10.10 12.95 12.18
C LEU A 131 -11.08 13.49 13.25
N GLN A 132 -12.04 12.67 13.66
CA GLN A 132 -13.01 13.02 14.70
C GLN A 132 -13.47 11.78 15.46
N GLU A 133 -13.93 11.99 16.69
CA GLU A 133 -14.27 10.92 17.63
C GLU A 133 -15.31 9.92 17.09
N ALA A 134 -16.28 10.40 16.30
CA ALA A 134 -17.32 9.58 15.69
C ALA A 134 -16.79 8.43 14.82
N TYR A 135 -15.56 8.55 14.31
CA TYR A 135 -14.92 7.52 13.49
C TYR A 135 -13.91 6.68 14.24
N LEU A 136 -13.75 6.81 15.57
CA LEU A 136 -12.81 5.97 16.31
C LEU A 136 -13.01 4.48 16.01
N SER A 137 -11.89 3.78 15.79
CA SER A 137 -11.84 2.38 15.37
C SER A 137 -12.49 2.06 14.02
N HIS A 138 -12.84 3.05 13.20
CA HIS A 138 -13.22 2.79 11.82
C HIS A 138 -11.98 2.50 10.98
N VAL A 139 -12.15 1.57 10.05
CA VAL A 139 -11.19 1.34 8.97
C VAL A 139 -11.60 2.14 7.75
N LEU A 140 -10.65 2.80 7.12
CA LEU A 140 -10.84 3.55 5.88
C LEU A 140 -10.13 2.79 4.76
N SER A 141 -10.81 2.52 3.65
CA SER A 141 -10.25 1.75 2.53
C SER A 141 -10.59 2.36 1.19
N ILE A 142 -9.64 2.30 0.26
CA ILE A 142 -9.84 2.70 -1.14
C ILE A 142 -10.37 1.49 -1.90
N PRO A 143 -11.64 1.42 -2.29
CA PRO A 143 -12.17 0.18 -2.84
C PRO A 143 -11.76 -0.06 -4.30
N LYS A 144 -11.55 1.00 -5.07
CA LYS A 144 -11.15 0.90 -6.47
C LYS A 144 -9.64 0.73 -6.56
N VAL A 145 -9.17 -0.34 -7.19
CA VAL A 145 -7.74 -0.64 -7.34
C VAL A 145 -7.44 -0.95 -8.80
N SER A 146 -6.47 -0.25 -9.39
CA SER A 146 -5.90 -0.57 -10.70
C SER A 146 -4.65 -1.41 -10.51
N THR A 147 -4.71 -2.69 -10.85
CA THR A 147 -3.54 -3.57 -10.83
C THR A 147 -2.77 -3.45 -12.15
N ILE A 148 -1.46 -3.21 -12.05
CA ILE A 148 -0.56 -3.00 -13.18
C ILE A 148 0.53 -4.08 -13.17
N GLN A 149 0.70 -4.76 -14.30
CA GLN A 149 1.77 -5.74 -14.51
C GLN A 149 2.53 -5.41 -15.79
N ARG A 150 3.85 -5.35 -15.72
CA ARG A 150 4.70 -5.25 -16.92
C ARG A 150 5.02 -6.64 -17.44
N VAL A 151 4.62 -6.95 -18.66
CA VAL A 151 4.82 -8.29 -19.28
C VAL A 151 5.93 -8.33 -20.32
N LYS A 152 6.28 -7.18 -20.91
CA LYS A 152 7.47 -6.96 -21.78
C LYS A 152 7.99 -5.53 -21.63
N TRP A 153 9.11 -5.20 -22.28
CA TRP A 153 9.77 -3.89 -22.21
C TRP A 153 8.80 -2.70 -22.24
N ASP A 154 7.88 -2.65 -23.20
CA ASP A 154 6.87 -1.59 -23.29
C ASP A 154 5.45 -2.18 -23.41
N VAL A 155 5.17 -3.26 -22.69
CA VAL A 155 3.85 -3.89 -22.69
C VAL A 155 3.41 -4.13 -21.26
N PHE A 156 2.26 -3.55 -20.94
CA PHE A 156 1.62 -3.60 -19.65
C PHE A 156 0.24 -4.23 -19.76
N LEU A 157 -0.16 -4.92 -18.71
CA LEU A 157 -1.52 -5.33 -18.45
C LEU A 157 -2.05 -4.49 -17.30
N LYS A 158 -3.23 -3.91 -17.48
CA LYS A 158 -3.97 -3.17 -16.47
C LYS A 158 -5.32 -3.83 -16.22
N GLN A 159 -5.67 -4.02 -14.97
CA GLN A 159 -6.97 -4.53 -14.56
C GLN A 159 -7.53 -3.64 -13.46
N ASP A 160 -8.78 -3.21 -13.59
CA ASP A 160 -9.48 -2.45 -12.56
C ASP A 160 -10.35 -3.40 -11.74
N ASN A 161 -10.16 -3.36 -10.43
CA ASN A 161 -10.86 -4.18 -9.45
C ASN A 161 -11.59 -3.30 -8.43
N TYR A 162 -12.62 -3.88 -7.82
CA TYR A 162 -13.32 -3.29 -6.68
C TYR A 162 -13.20 -4.24 -5.47
N GLU A 163 -12.38 -3.87 -4.50
CA GLU A 163 -12.06 -4.64 -3.31
C GLU A 163 -12.43 -3.84 -2.06
N ILE A 164 -13.47 -4.25 -1.33
CA ILE A 164 -13.98 -3.51 -0.14
C ILE A 164 -12.87 -3.20 0.88
N VAL A 165 -11.96 -4.15 1.07
CA VAL A 165 -10.76 -3.99 1.87
C VAL A 165 -9.57 -4.57 1.11
N ASN A 166 -8.45 -3.86 1.12
CA ASN A 166 -7.19 -4.25 0.51
C ASN A 166 -6.02 -3.61 1.29
N SER A 167 -4.77 -3.85 0.89
CA SER A 167 -3.58 -3.31 1.57
C SER A 167 -3.24 -1.86 1.18
N ILE A 168 -3.85 -1.29 0.14
CA ILE A 168 -3.44 -0.01 -0.45
C ILE A 168 -4.07 1.13 0.32
N GLY A 169 -3.26 1.82 1.13
CA GLY A 169 -3.71 2.97 1.92
C GLY A 169 -4.75 2.59 2.96
N LEU A 170 -4.78 1.33 3.40
CA LEU A 170 -5.71 0.87 4.43
C LEU A 170 -5.40 1.61 5.73
N ALA A 171 -6.38 2.30 6.27
CA ALA A 171 -6.20 3.18 7.42
C ALA A 171 -7.11 2.82 8.59
N LEU A 172 -6.68 3.16 9.80
CA LEU A 172 -7.40 3.02 11.05
C LEU A 172 -7.46 4.38 11.74
N VAL A 173 -8.66 4.80 12.15
CA VAL A 173 -8.83 5.96 13.02
C VAL A 173 -8.58 5.53 14.47
N THR A 174 -7.65 6.21 15.14
CA THR A 174 -7.16 5.85 16.48
C THR A 174 -7.10 7.07 17.41
N SER A 175 -6.85 6.85 18.70
CA SER A 175 -6.77 7.92 19.70
C SER A 175 -5.48 7.89 20.52
N ARG A 176 -5.12 9.02 21.13
CA ARG A 176 -3.95 9.11 22.02
C ARG A 176 -4.03 8.14 23.20
N LYS A 177 -5.22 8.01 23.81
CA LYS A 177 -5.43 7.18 25.00
C LYS A 177 -5.29 5.68 24.70
N ASN A 178 -5.57 5.27 23.47
CA ASN A 178 -5.55 3.87 23.06
C ASN A 178 -5.03 3.75 21.62
N TYR A 179 -3.80 4.20 21.41
CA TYR A 179 -3.19 4.19 20.10
C TYR A 179 -3.08 2.75 19.58
N LYS A 180 -3.58 2.54 18.37
CA LYS A 180 -3.54 1.28 17.64
C LYS A 180 -3.09 1.60 16.22
N SER A 181 -2.01 0.93 15.79
CA SER A 181 -1.64 0.93 14.39
C SER A 181 -2.57 0.01 13.58
N ILE A 182 -2.76 0.30 12.30
CA ILE A 182 -3.48 -0.58 11.37
C ILE A 182 -2.94 -2.02 11.37
N TYR A 183 -1.64 -2.23 11.62
CA TYR A 183 -1.06 -3.58 11.75
C TYR A 183 -1.64 -4.41 12.92
N THR A 184 -2.31 -3.77 13.87
CA THR A 184 -2.99 -4.44 14.99
C THR A 184 -4.44 -4.83 14.65
N ALA A 185 -4.98 -4.36 13.52
CA ALA A 185 -6.35 -4.67 13.09
C ALA A 185 -6.51 -6.12 12.59
N GLY A 186 -5.41 -6.81 12.29
CA GLY A 186 -5.39 -8.18 11.75
C GLY A 186 -5.11 -8.21 10.26
N PHE A 187 -5.49 -9.31 9.59
CA PHE A 187 -5.30 -9.44 8.14
C PHE A 187 -6.17 -8.44 7.38
N HIS A 188 -5.57 -7.72 6.42
CA HIS A 188 -6.24 -6.69 5.62
C HIS A 188 -7.54 -7.20 4.96
N SER A 189 -7.57 -8.45 4.49
CA SER A 189 -8.75 -9.05 3.86
C SER A 189 -9.89 -9.34 4.83
N GLN A 190 -9.64 -9.30 6.14
CA GLN A 190 -10.59 -9.66 7.19
C GLN A 190 -10.88 -8.52 8.17
N VAL A 191 -10.25 -7.34 8.04
CA VAL A 191 -10.46 -6.22 8.99
C VAL A 191 -11.93 -5.80 9.10
N HIS A 192 -12.69 -5.92 8.01
CA HIS A 192 -14.13 -5.64 7.97
C HIS A 192 -14.96 -6.55 8.90
N THR A 193 -14.43 -7.68 9.34
CA THR A 193 -15.11 -8.58 10.29
C THR A 193 -15.01 -8.08 11.74
N LYS A 194 -14.09 -7.14 12.02
CA LYS A 194 -13.79 -6.62 13.36
C LYS A 194 -14.10 -5.14 13.51
N TYR A 195 -14.04 -4.39 12.42
CA TYR A 195 -14.15 -2.94 12.42
C TYR A 195 -15.16 -2.46 11.37
N PRO A 196 -15.95 -1.42 11.67
CA PRO A 196 -16.75 -0.75 10.65
C PRO A 196 -15.83 -0.15 9.58
N VAL A 197 -16.23 -0.24 8.31
CA VAL A 197 -15.43 0.19 7.16
C VAL A 197 -16.09 1.38 6.47
N VAL A 198 -15.28 2.42 6.21
CA VAL A 198 -15.63 3.55 5.35
C VAL A 198 -14.89 3.42 4.03
N LEU A 199 -15.62 3.58 2.93
CA LEU A 199 -15.07 3.48 1.58
C LEU A 199 -14.71 4.86 1.04
N LEU A 200 -13.43 5.05 0.72
CA LEU A 200 -12.88 6.28 0.14
C LEU A 200 -13.07 6.25 -1.38
N LEU A 201 -14.23 6.71 -1.86
CA LEU A 201 -14.57 6.71 -3.29
C LEU A 201 -13.69 7.68 -4.11
N GLY A 202 -13.58 7.44 -5.43
CA GLY A 202 -12.88 8.31 -6.38
C GLY A 202 -11.93 7.56 -7.33
N SER A 203 -10.77 8.15 -7.61
CA SER A 203 -9.82 7.68 -8.64
C SER A 203 -9.25 6.28 -8.40
N GLY A 204 -9.20 5.82 -7.16
CA GLY A 204 -8.70 4.50 -6.77
C GLY A 204 -7.19 4.47 -6.56
N GLY A 205 -6.68 3.39 -5.96
CA GLY A 205 -5.25 3.12 -5.76
C GLY A 205 -4.65 2.34 -6.93
N ILE A 206 -3.32 2.23 -6.95
CA ILE A 206 -2.57 1.39 -7.89
C ILE A 206 -1.88 0.27 -7.13
N ARG A 207 -2.10 -0.95 -7.58
CA ARG A 207 -1.33 -2.14 -7.20
C ARG A 207 -0.31 -2.44 -8.28
N THR A 208 0.95 -2.72 -7.94
CA THR A 208 1.92 -3.19 -8.95
C THR A 208 2.36 -4.63 -8.74
N ILE A 209 2.45 -5.39 -9.83
CA ILE A 209 2.90 -6.79 -9.81
C ILE A 209 4.39 -6.86 -10.15
N ASN A 210 5.19 -7.20 -9.13
CA ASN A 210 6.65 -7.10 -9.17
C ASN A 210 7.40 -8.41 -8.91
N GLY A 211 6.68 -9.51 -8.73
CA GLY A 211 7.25 -10.82 -8.37
C GLY A 211 6.35 -11.98 -8.78
N ARG A 212 6.82 -13.21 -8.55
CA ARG A 212 6.16 -14.45 -9.00
C ARG A 212 5.34 -15.13 -7.90
N ASN A 213 4.84 -14.37 -6.93
CA ASN A 213 4.04 -14.94 -5.84
C ASN A 213 2.60 -15.14 -6.33
N ALA A 214 1.93 -16.22 -5.89
CA ALA A 214 0.59 -16.58 -6.35
C ALA A 214 -0.51 -15.55 -6.01
N GLU A 215 -0.21 -14.56 -5.18
CA GLU A 215 -1.09 -13.42 -4.85
C GLU A 215 -0.85 -12.21 -5.77
N ASN A 216 0.28 -12.19 -6.51
CA ASN A 216 0.66 -11.13 -7.45
C ASN A 216 0.24 -11.51 -8.87
N GLU A 217 -1.03 -11.83 -9.06
CA GLU A 217 -1.55 -12.22 -10.36
C GLU A 217 -2.83 -11.45 -10.68
N LEU A 218 -2.93 -11.01 -11.92
CA LEU A 218 -4.19 -10.52 -12.47
C LEU A 218 -5.26 -11.62 -12.40
N ASP A 219 -6.51 -11.23 -12.18
CA ASP A 219 -7.61 -12.17 -12.22
C ASP A 219 -7.92 -12.59 -13.65
N PHE A 220 -8.85 -13.54 -13.79
CA PHE A 220 -9.32 -14.00 -15.09
C PHE A 220 -10.17 -12.98 -15.85
N LEU A 221 -10.33 -11.77 -15.29
CA LEU A 221 -11.09 -10.72 -15.92
C LEU A 221 -10.32 -10.14 -17.11
N PRO A 222 -11.03 -9.55 -18.10
CA PRO A 222 -10.38 -8.89 -19.21
C PRO A 222 -9.39 -7.83 -18.71
N CYS A 223 -8.13 -7.97 -19.13
CA CYS A 223 -7.08 -7.01 -18.84
C CYS A 223 -6.89 -6.08 -20.04
N LEU A 224 -6.72 -4.78 -19.79
CA LEU A 224 -6.30 -3.84 -20.80
C LEU A 224 -4.81 -4.03 -21.07
N LYS A 225 -4.48 -4.53 -22.26
CA LYS A 225 -3.10 -4.58 -22.75
C LYS A 225 -2.75 -3.25 -23.41
N CYS A 226 -1.67 -2.61 -22.97
CA CYS A 226 -1.30 -1.28 -23.43
C CYS A 226 0.23 -1.06 -23.43
N SER A 227 0.68 -0.10 -24.24
CA SER A 227 2.04 0.45 -24.15
C SER A 227 2.19 1.35 -22.93
N GLY A 228 3.43 1.69 -22.54
CA GLY A 228 3.69 2.63 -21.45
C GLY A 228 3.09 4.01 -21.71
N ALA A 229 3.07 4.48 -22.96
CA ALA A 229 2.43 5.74 -23.32
C ALA A 229 0.90 5.70 -23.15
N GLN A 230 0.26 4.62 -23.58
CA GLN A 230 -1.17 4.41 -23.40
C GLN A 230 -1.54 4.26 -21.91
N LEU A 231 -0.71 3.54 -21.13
CA LEU A 231 -0.90 3.40 -19.69
C LEU A 231 -0.83 4.76 -18.98
N ARG A 232 0.19 5.57 -19.25
CA ARG A 232 0.30 6.93 -18.70
C ARG A 232 -0.91 7.79 -19.06
N LYS A 233 -1.36 7.74 -20.32
CA LYS A 233 -2.58 8.45 -20.75
C LYS A 233 -3.80 7.98 -19.97
N ASN A 234 -3.97 6.67 -19.76
CA ASN A 234 -5.10 6.10 -19.03
C ASN A 234 -5.09 6.45 -17.53
N LEU A 235 -3.91 6.64 -16.95
CA LEU A 235 -3.74 6.94 -15.52
C LEU A 235 -3.63 8.44 -15.21
N LYS A 236 -3.40 9.28 -16.23
CA LYS A 236 -3.33 10.74 -16.11
C LYS A 236 -4.59 11.30 -15.44
N ASP A 237 -5.75 10.88 -15.93
CA ASP A 237 -7.06 11.35 -15.42
C ASP A 237 -7.35 10.83 -14.00
N SER A 238 -6.66 9.77 -13.57
CA SER A 238 -6.72 9.22 -12.22
C SER A 238 -5.73 9.87 -11.24
N GLY A 239 -4.97 10.87 -11.68
CA GLY A 239 -4.01 11.61 -10.84
C GLY A 239 -2.59 11.05 -10.81
N TYR A 240 -2.23 10.16 -11.74
CA TYR A 240 -0.92 9.48 -11.79
C TYR A 240 -0.08 9.87 -13.02
N ALA A 241 -0.17 11.13 -13.47
CA ALA A 241 0.44 11.57 -14.72
C ALA A 241 1.96 11.39 -14.80
N GLU A 242 2.66 11.59 -13.68
CA GLU A 242 4.12 11.61 -13.58
C GLU A 242 4.75 10.26 -13.22
N PHE A 243 3.97 9.18 -13.29
CA PHE A 243 4.43 7.86 -12.86
C PHE A 243 5.20 7.16 -13.98
N ASP A 244 6.41 6.70 -13.64
CA ASP A 244 7.23 5.89 -14.53
C ASP A 244 7.18 4.42 -14.14
N PHE A 245 6.36 3.64 -14.86
CA PHE A 245 6.25 2.19 -14.68
C PHE A 245 7.34 1.41 -15.42
N SER A 246 8.30 2.07 -16.06
CA SER A 246 9.47 1.40 -16.66
C SER A 246 10.40 0.77 -15.60
N CYS A 247 10.24 1.13 -14.33
CA CYS A 247 10.96 0.53 -13.20
C CYS A 247 10.43 -0.85 -12.80
N LEU A 248 9.21 -1.23 -13.21
CA LEU A 248 8.61 -2.51 -12.85
C LEU A 248 9.36 -3.68 -13.50
N ALA A 249 9.49 -4.81 -12.79
CA ALA A 249 10.08 -6.01 -13.38
C ALA A 249 9.17 -6.57 -14.46
N VAL A 250 9.81 -7.12 -15.51
CA VAL A 250 9.11 -7.88 -16.53
C VAL A 250 8.67 -9.23 -15.93
N CYS A 251 7.37 -9.39 -15.72
CA CYS A 251 6.73 -10.61 -15.28
C CYS A 251 5.90 -11.17 -16.43
N PRO A 252 6.42 -12.13 -17.22
CA PRO A 252 5.70 -12.68 -18.36
C PRO A 252 4.36 -13.27 -17.96
N GLU A 253 3.39 -13.13 -18.86
CA GLU A 253 2.04 -13.62 -18.67
C GLU A 253 2.02 -15.16 -18.57
N ARG A 254 1.37 -15.71 -17.53
CA ARG A 254 1.29 -17.16 -17.27
C ARG A 254 -0.15 -17.68 -17.37
N GLN A 255 -0.89 -17.28 -18.42
CA GLN A 255 -2.33 -17.56 -18.53
C GLN A 255 -2.70 -19.03 -18.26
N TRP A 256 -1.96 -19.99 -18.82
CA TRP A 256 -2.32 -21.42 -18.73
C TRP A 256 -2.04 -22.06 -17.37
N LEU A 257 -0.89 -21.79 -16.76
CA LEU A 257 -0.55 -22.34 -15.44
C LEU A 257 -1.47 -21.74 -14.35
N ASN A 258 -1.81 -20.47 -14.50
CA ASN A 258 -2.69 -19.75 -13.58
C ASN A 258 -4.14 -20.23 -13.71
N PHE A 259 -4.57 -20.58 -14.93
CA PHE A 259 -5.87 -21.21 -15.18
C PHE A 259 -6.03 -22.51 -14.38
N LEU A 260 -5.03 -23.40 -14.44
CA LEU A 260 -5.01 -24.64 -13.67
C LEU A 260 -5.01 -24.40 -12.16
N ILE A 261 -4.11 -23.55 -11.65
CA ILE A 261 -3.95 -23.31 -10.21
C ILE A 261 -5.20 -22.66 -9.60
N LYS A 262 -5.72 -21.60 -10.22
CA LYS A 262 -6.91 -20.92 -9.70
C LYS A 262 -8.18 -21.76 -9.91
N GLY A 263 -8.27 -22.57 -10.97
CA GLY A 263 -9.34 -23.56 -11.13
C GLY A 263 -9.37 -24.56 -9.97
N ILE A 264 -8.21 -25.11 -9.60
CA ILE A 264 -8.06 -25.99 -8.43
C ILE A 264 -8.45 -25.25 -7.13
N LYS A 265 -7.96 -24.01 -6.92
CA LYS A 265 -8.31 -23.20 -5.74
C LYS A 265 -9.80 -22.87 -5.66
N PHE A 266 -10.47 -22.60 -6.78
CA PHE A 266 -11.90 -22.32 -6.84
C PHE A 266 -12.71 -23.55 -6.45
N ILE A 267 -12.36 -24.73 -6.98
CA ILE A 267 -12.96 -26.01 -6.61
C ILE A 267 -12.78 -26.26 -5.12
N TRP A 268 -11.56 -26.09 -4.60
CA TRP A 268 -11.25 -26.21 -3.17
C TRP A 268 -12.07 -25.25 -2.31
N ARG A 269 -12.10 -23.95 -2.63
CA ARG A 269 -12.90 -22.97 -1.89
C ARG A 269 -14.38 -23.37 -1.87
N ARG A 270 -14.94 -23.82 -2.99
CA ARG A 270 -16.36 -24.21 -3.07
C ARG A 270 -16.68 -25.47 -2.28
N ILE A 271 -15.75 -26.41 -2.18
CA ILE A 271 -15.88 -27.62 -1.35
C ILE A 271 -15.84 -27.26 0.15
N PHE A 272 -14.97 -26.32 0.55
CA PHE A 272 -14.71 -26.02 1.95
C PHE A 272 -15.41 -24.76 2.51
N SER A 273 -16.02 -23.90 1.69
CA SER A 273 -16.62 -22.62 2.13
C SER A 273 -18.11 -22.67 2.45
N ARG A 274 -18.74 -23.85 2.57
CA ARG A 274 -20.18 -24.00 2.83
C ARG A 274 -20.67 -23.47 4.21
N ASN A 275 -19.80 -22.84 5.02
CA ASN A 275 -20.08 -22.59 6.44
C ASN A 275 -20.11 -21.12 6.92
N ASN A 276 -20.13 -20.05 6.09
CA ASN A 276 -20.21 -18.68 6.65
C ASN A 276 -21.20 -17.71 5.97
N ARG A 277 -21.87 -16.93 6.84
CA ARG A 277 -23.14 -16.18 6.69
C ARG A 277 -23.06 -14.83 5.95
N GLN A 278 -24.25 -14.33 5.61
CA GLN A 278 -24.57 -13.02 4.99
C GLN A 278 -23.98 -11.80 5.71
N ILE A 279 -23.51 -10.82 4.93
CA ILE A 279 -22.97 -9.53 5.37
C ILE A 279 -23.97 -8.43 5.01
N PHE A 280 -24.29 -7.53 5.96
CA PHE A 280 -25.06 -6.30 5.72
C PHE A 280 -24.10 -5.11 5.62
N TYR A 281 -24.25 -4.29 4.59
CA TYR A 281 -23.52 -3.03 4.42
C TYR A 281 -24.46 -1.84 4.66
N ARG A 282 -23.95 -0.81 5.34
CA ARG A 282 -24.66 0.47 5.51
C ARG A 282 -23.90 1.53 4.71
N THR A 283 -24.49 1.99 3.62
CA THR A 283 -23.98 3.14 2.86
C THR A 283 -24.43 4.40 3.58
N VAL A 284 -23.50 5.19 4.12
CA VAL A 284 -23.81 6.55 4.58
C VAL A 284 -23.73 7.45 3.35
N LYS A 285 -24.84 8.14 3.05
CA LYS A 285 -24.93 9.14 1.98
C LYS A 285 -24.30 10.45 2.42
#